data_AF-L1LEB5-F1
#
_entry.id   AF-L1LEB5-F1
#
_cell.length_a   1.000
_cell.length_b   1.000
_cell.length_c   1.000
_cell.angle_alpha   90.00
_cell.angle_beta   90.00
_cell.angle_gamma   90.00
#
_symmetry.space_group_name_H-M   'P 1'
#
loop_
_entity.id
_entity.type
_entity.pdbx_description
1 polymer ?
#
loop_
_entity_poly.entity_id
_entity_poly.type
_entity_poly.pdbx_seq_one_letter_code
_entity_poly.pdbx_strand_id
1 'polypeptide(L)'
;MTTLLPSVIIDIGKGANGDGSAYYPPEESSGQQVRLEESEDPPNSSFWKFEHEALAGQPFMVREVKYNGMGVPNITPSGPIYDYSVWYWKHDEEMTNPLLIEVWKNGKYEYSSNKGNNSWTRYKDPQLQQLQGKRLEKKLESLNCQYHKLVTINLTDDVSKEYARSQKPYCCNKHERSGQGRVSVTSGKINVSGQTITAYKHELDPSFQLAGIKYNEGGVGGPRKNIKLKAFSFPIDGSISVYVFYCQKHDPLLIYVETTNPDAKGWYKRQKNSSGKDEEWKKLPELREITPGNLLQNTGCGKYTKLVRALKKVGCAVSATCSATSFVTVAYEQANRTSSQQEEQDSQRSEGTGSTGEDEEDEEDKEEYEADTDSQPSAPGPSGEPGEGAAGPSGPTGDSEDSGGGGRKESQEGESRPAESAPSESGRDGDIVQDSGEVDQSLPKTQGAEKGAEGAKAASSEGLPPPTPLEEPKPPARSVGAAPLGLMAIFKISSGVFGGSGAVGLAGYHLYKHTRDPWVRQI
;
A
#
# COMPACT_ATOMS: atom_id res chain seq x y z
N MET A 1 16.83 -6.66 45.95
CA MET A 1 17.32 -7.66 44.97
C MET A 1 17.20 -7.01 43.61
N THR A 2 18.30 -6.81 42.89
CA THR A 2 18.25 -6.26 41.52
C THR A 2 17.84 -7.41 40.61
N THR A 3 16.62 -7.37 40.07
CA THR A 3 16.17 -8.35 39.08
C THR A 3 17.06 -8.20 37.85
N LEU A 4 17.80 -9.26 37.51
CA LEU A 4 18.61 -9.26 36.29
C LEU A 4 17.67 -9.26 35.08
N LEU A 5 17.86 -8.31 34.18
CA LEU A 5 17.10 -8.26 32.94
C LEU A 5 17.56 -9.39 32.00
N PRO A 6 16.65 -9.96 31.19
CA PRO A 6 17.04 -10.92 30.18
C PRO A 6 17.95 -10.25 29.15
N SER A 7 18.99 -10.97 28.72
CA SER A 7 19.92 -10.49 27.71
C SER A 7 19.93 -11.45 26.52
N VAL A 8 19.81 -10.92 25.30
CA VAL A 8 19.68 -11.72 24.08
C VAL A 8 20.61 -11.23 22.97
N ILE A 9 20.97 -12.17 22.08
CA ILE A 9 21.47 -11.86 20.74
C ILE A 9 20.28 -11.91 19.80
N ILE A 10 19.98 -10.81 19.12
CA ILE A 10 18.96 -10.77 18.06
C ILE A 10 19.64 -11.12 16.74
N ASP A 11 19.12 -12.10 16.02
CA ASP A 11 19.61 -12.46 14.69
C ASP A 11 18.56 -12.05 13.65
N ILE A 12 18.73 -10.87 13.07
CA ILE A 12 17.80 -10.34 12.08
C ILE A 12 17.89 -11.11 10.74
N GLY A 13 18.87 -12.01 10.57
CA GLY A 13 18.89 -12.91 9.40
C GLY A 13 17.98 -14.13 9.55
N LYS A 14 17.33 -14.32 10.70
CA LYS A 14 16.48 -15.48 10.98
C LYS A 14 15.00 -15.09 11.04
N GLY A 15 14.20 -15.76 10.22
CA GLY A 15 12.75 -15.71 10.32
C GLY A 15 12.22 -16.49 11.52
N ALA A 16 10.91 -16.37 11.77
CA ALA A 16 10.22 -17.28 12.66
C ALA A 16 10.21 -18.69 12.06
N ASN A 17 10.11 -19.73 12.90
CA ASN A 17 9.84 -21.06 12.38
C ASN A 17 8.44 -21.05 11.71
N GLY A 18 8.12 -22.05 10.87
CA GLY A 18 6.86 -22.07 10.10
C GLY A 18 5.55 -22.04 10.92
N ASP A 19 5.60 -21.93 12.24
CA ASP A 19 4.50 -21.66 13.16
C ASP A 19 4.29 -20.16 13.46
N GLY A 20 5.10 -19.26 12.87
CA GLY A 20 4.98 -17.80 13.01
C GLY A 20 5.51 -17.24 14.34
N SER A 21 6.12 -18.06 15.19
CA SER A 21 6.78 -17.59 16.40
C SER A 21 8.03 -18.38 16.75
N ALA A 22 9.01 -17.75 17.38
CA ALA A 22 10.18 -18.44 17.92
C ALA A 22 10.56 -17.86 19.28
N TYR A 23 11.39 -18.59 20.02
CA TYR A 23 11.94 -18.11 21.28
C TYR A 23 13.46 -18.12 21.21
N TYR A 24 14.07 -17.03 21.64
CA TYR A 24 15.51 -17.00 21.84
C TYR A 24 15.84 -17.79 23.11
N PRO A 25 16.72 -18.83 23.03
CA PRO A 25 17.12 -19.55 24.22
C PRO A 25 17.86 -18.60 25.16
N PRO A 26 17.55 -18.61 26.47
CA PRO A 26 18.32 -17.84 27.43
C PRO A 26 19.74 -18.44 27.48
N GLU A 27 20.76 -17.64 27.23
CA GLU A 27 22.15 -18.14 27.31
C GLU A 27 22.54 -18.49 28.74
N GLU A 28 22.05 -17.75 29.75
CA GLU A 28 22.46 -17.95 31.14
C GLU A 28 21.30 -17.64 32.11
N SER A 29 20.66 -18.71 32.60
CA SER A 29 19.97 -18.79 33.90
C SER A 29 18.81 -17.83 34.26
N SER A 30 18.45 -16.85 33.43
CA SER A 30 17.38 -15.90 33.76
C SER A 30 15.96 -16.48 33.61
N GLY A 31 15.81 -17.62 32.92
CA GLY A 31 14.51 -18.27 32.64
C GLY A 31 13.54 -17.43 31.80
N GLN A 32 13.88 -16.17 31.51
CA GLN A 32 13.08 -15.23 30.77
C GLN A 32 13.43 -15.34 29.28
N GLN A 33 12.43 -15.67 28.48
CA GLN A 33 12.54 -15.83 27.04
C GLN A 33 12.10 -14.54 26.35
N VAL A 34 12.80 -14.17 25.27
CA VAL A 34 12.33 -13.16 24.30
C VAL A 34 11.63 -13.91 23.18
N ARG A 35 10.38 -13.52 22.90
CA ARG A 35 9.56 -14.07 21.83
C ARG A 35 9.81 -13.29 20.55
N LEU A 36 9.98 -14.01 19.46
CA LEU A 36 9.92 -13.53 18.10
C LEU A 36 8.53 -13.82 17.53
N GLU A 37 7.86 -12.82 16.99
CA GLU A 37 6.58 -12.95 16.30
C GLU A 37 6.68 -12.40 14.88
N GLU A 38 6.19 -13.19 13.92
CA GLU A 38 6.06 -12.77 12.52
C GLU A 38 4.63 -12.29 12.26
N SER A 39 4.48 -11.11 11.67
CA SER A 39 3.18 -10.57 11.28
C SER A 39 3.28 -9.69 10.04
N GLU A 40 2.16 -9.52 9.32
CA GLU A 40 2.12 -8.60 8.18
C GLU A 40 1.71 -7.20 8.67
N ASP A 41 2.66 -6.26 8.64
CA ASP A 41 2.44 -4.89 9.12
C ASP A 41 3.14 -3.87 8.20
N PRO A 42 2.41 -2.91 7.58
CA PRO A 42 0.96 -2.67 7.71
C PRO A 42 0.08 -3.84 7.23
N PRO A 43 -1.14 -4.03 7.78
CA PRO A 43 -1.97 -5.17 7.39
C PRO A 43 -2.46 -5.08 5.94
N ASN A 44 -2.31 -6.18 5.18
CA ASN A 44 -2.53 -6.22 3.72
C ASN A 44 -1.53 -5.30 3.01
N SER A 45 -0.27 -5.42 3.38
CA SER A 45 0.83 -4.81 2.67
C SER A 45 1.72 -5.92 2.11
N SER A 46 2.75 -5.55 1.36
CA SER A 46 3.77 -6.50 0.94
C SER A 46 4.95 -6.49 1.92
N PHE A 47 4.71 -6.31 3.22
CA PHE A 47 5.77 -6.21 4.22
C PHE A 47 5.55 -7.16 5.41
N TRP A 48 6.60 -7.87 5.78
CA TRP A 48 6.66 -8.66 7.01
C TRP A 48 7.31 -7.85 8.12
N LYS A 49 6.79 -7.99 9.34
CA LYS A 49 7.34 -7.47 10.59
C LYS A 49 7.72 -8.64 11.47
N PHE A 50 8.95 -8.58 11.99
CA PHE A 50 9.51 -9.52 12.95
C PHE A 50 9.72 -8.79 14.28
N GLU A 51 8.82 -9.02 15.23
CA GLU A 51 8.74 -8.32 16.51
C GLU A 51 9.38 -9.15 17.63
N HIS A 52 10.24 -8.54 18.42
CA HIS A 52 10.95 -9.16 19.53
C HIS A 52 10.52 -8.55 20.86
N GLU A 53 9.75 -9.29 21.64
CA GLU A 53 9.20 -8.82 22.92
C GLU A 53 9.52 -9.82 24.04
N ALA A 54 9.91 -9.33 25.22
CA ALA A 54 10.02 -10.19 26.39
C ALA A 54 8.65 -10.53 26.96
N LEU A 55 8.52 -11.70 27.59
CA LEU A 55 7.26 -12.11 28.22
C LEU A 55 6.76 -11.06 29.23
N ALA A 56 5.45 -10.79 29.20
CA ALA A 56 4.77 -9.82 30.05
C ALA A 56 5.23 -8.35 29.89
N GLY A 57 5.77 -7.99 28.72
CA GLY A 57 6.14 -6.60 28.39
C GLY A 57 7.26 -6.04 29.26
N GLN A 58 8.08 -6.93 29.85
CA GLN A 58 9.22 -6.51 30.66
C GLN A 58 10.34 -5.98 29.76
N PRO A 59 11.16 -5.04 30.25
CA PRO A 59 12.32 -4.61 29.49
C PRO A 59 13.37 -5.74 29.39
N PHE A 60 14.14 -5.74 28.30
CA PHE A 60 15.24 -6.67 28.07
C PHE A 60 16.45 -5.95 27.46
N MET A 61 17.62 -6.61 27.52
CA MET A 61 18.88 -6.09 26.98
C MET A 61 19.21 -6.80 25.67
N VAL A 62 19.58 -6.04 24.65
CA VAL A 62 20.16 -6.60 23.41
C VAL A 62 21.68 -6.50 23.51
N ARG A 63 22.35 -7.65 23.61
CA ARG A 63 23.81 -7.69 23.73
C ARG A 63 24.48 -7.47 22.38
N GLU A 64 23.90 -8.05 21.34
CA GLU A 64 24.42 -8.02 19.98
C GLU A 64 23.26 -8.19 19.01
N VAL A 65 23.31 -7.48 17.89
CA VAL A 65 22.47 -7.74 16.72
C VAL A 65 23.33 -8.41 15.67
N LYS A 66 22.89 -9.54 15.13
CA LYS A 66 23.56 -10.28 14.06
C LYS A 66 22.73 -10.29 12.80
N TYR A 67 23.41 -10.35 11.66
CA TYR A 67 22.83 -10.58 10.36
C TYR A 67 23.77 -11.48 9.56
N ASN A 68 23.26 -12.62 9.07
CA ASN A 68 24.08 -13.66 8.43
C ASN A 68 25.31 -14.07 9.26
N GLY A 69 25.12 -14.15 10.59
CA GLY A 69 26.18 -14.50 11.54
C GLY A 69 27.20 -13.38 11.85
N MET A 70 27.12 -12.23 11.17
CA MET A 70 27.99 -11.07 11.40
C MET A 70 27.32 -10.06 12.32
N GLY A 71 28.07 -9.51 13.28
CA GLY A 71 27.57 -8.46 14.18
C GLY A 71 27.30 -7.15 13.44
N VAL A 72 26.20 -6.47 13.78
CA VAL A 72 25.77 -5.19 13.21
C VAL A 72 25.69 -4.14 14.33
N PRO A 73 26.83 -3.55 14.73
CA PRO A 73 26.91 -2.75 15.95
C PRO A 73 26.04 -1.48 15.91
N ASN A 74 25.86 -0.85 14.74
CA ASN A 74 25.17 0.45 14.60
C ASN A 74 23.67 0.40 14.96
N ILE A 75 23.08 -0.80 14.95
CA ILE A 75 21.65 -1.04 15.26
C ILE A 75 21.46 -1.80 16.56
N THR A 76 22.53 -2.00 17.33
CA THR A 76 22.43 -2.55 18.68
C THR A 76 22.01 -1.42 19.63
N PRO A 77 20.83 -1.52 20.27
CA PRO A 77 20.37 -0.49 21.18
C PRO A 77 21.21 -0.50 22.45
N SER A 78 21.47 0.68 23.00
CA SER A 78 22.10 0.79 24.32
C SER A 78 21.05 0.58 25.41
N GLY A 79 21.37 -0.10 26.50
CA GLY A 79 20.46 -0.22 27.66
C GLY A 79 19.19 -1.05 27.41
N PRO A 80 18.24 -1.01 28.37
CA PRO A 80 17.03 -1.82 28.30
C PRO A 80 16.04 -1.29 27.26
N ILE A 81 15.38 -2.20 26.55
CA ILE A 81 14.33 -1.92 25.55
C ILE A 81 13.08 -2.74 25.86
N TYR A 82 11.93 -2.33 25.31
CA TYR A 82 10.66 -3.04 25.45
C TYR A 82 10.30 -3.84 24.20
N ASP A 83 10.67 -3.33 23.02
CA ASP A 83 10.41 -3.96 21.74
C ASP A 83 11.57 -3.73 20.76
N TYR A 84 11.80 -4.71 19.89
CA TYR A 84 12.69 -4.62 18.74
C TYR A 84 12.03 -5.22 17.51
N SER A 85 11.66 -4.36 16.56
CA SER A 85 10.92 -4.75 15.36
C SER A 85 11.77 -4.56 14.10
N VAL A 86 11.68 -5.52 13.17
CA VAL A 86 12.39 -5.48 11.88
C VAL A 86 11.42 -5.72 10.73
N TRP A 87 11.47 -4.88 9.69
CA TRP A 87 10.61 -5.02 8.51
C TRP A 87 11.38 -5.53 7.31
N TYR A 88 10.73 -6.43 6.57
CA TYR A 88 11.20 -6.99 5.31
C TYR A 88 10.14 -6.82 4.25
N TRP A 89 10.55 -6.84 2.99
CA TRP A 89 9.62 -7.03 1.90
C TRP A 89 9.16 -8.48 1.84
N LYS A 90 7.86 -8.71 1.68
CA LYS A 90 7.22 -10.04 1.77
C LYS A 90 7.71 -11.06 0.75
N HIS A 91 8.24 -10.58 -0.38
CA HIS A 91 8.75 -11.41 -1.46
C HIS A 91 10.29 -11.57 -1.41
N ASP A 92 10.94 -11.04 -0.38
CA ASP A 92 12.32 -11.38 -0.03
C ASP A 92 12.31 -12.64 0.86
N GLU A 93 12.09 -13.79 0.22
CA GLU A 93 11.89 -15.08 0.91
C GLU A 93 13.11 -15.50 1.74
N GLU A 94 14.30 -15.07 1.33
CA GLU A 94 15.56 -15.33 2.03
C GLU A 94 15.86 -14.30 3.13
N MET A 95 14.99 -13.27 3.30
CA MET A 95 15.17 -12.18 4.26
C MET A 95 16.53 -11.49 4.11
N THR A 96 17.00 -11.34 2.87
CA THR A 96 18.32 -10.81 2.54
C THR A 96 18.41 -9.28 2.60
N ASN A 97 17.26 -8.61 2.72
CA ASN A 97 17.10 -7.17 2.61
C ASN A 97 16.19 -6.63 3.73
N PRO A 98 16.67 -6.59 5.00
CA PRO A 98 15.96 -5.87 6.04
C PRO A 98 15.85 -4.40 5.66
N LEU A 99 14.68 -3.79 5.84
CA LEU A 99 14.40 -2.43 5.39
C LEU A 99 14.52 -1.42 6.54
N LEU A 100 13.80 -1.69 7.62
CA LEU A 100 13.61 -0.77 8.74
C LEU A 100 13.73 -1.55 10.04
N ILE A 101 14.33 -0.90 11.04
CA ILE A 101 14.33 -1.33 12.44
C ILE A 101 13.64 -0.25 13.25
N GLU A 102 12.81 -0.68 14.19
CA GLU A 102 12.19 0.14 15.22
C GLU A 102 12.55 -0.42 16.58
N VAL A 103 12.98 0.45 17.50
CA VAL A 103 13.26 0.10 18.88
C VAL A 103 12.40 0.95 19.79
N TRP A 104 11.60 0.31 20.64
CA TRP A 104 10.86 1.01 21.69
C TRP A 104 11.68 1.03 22.99
N LYS A 105 12.10 2.23 23.39
CA LYS A 105 12.81 2.45 24.65
C LYS A 105 12.41 3.77 25.31
N ASN A 106 12.25 3.77 26.63
CA ASN A 106 11.98 4.97 27.44
C ASN A 106 10.78 5.82 26.94
N GLY A 107 9.73 5.16 26.45
CA GLY A 107 8.55 5.84 25.92
C GLY A 107 8.76 6.54 24.56
N LYS A 108 9.84 6.22 23.85
CA LYS A 108 10.15 6.75 22.52
C LYS A 108 10.49 5.62 21.55
N TYR A 109 10.36 5.92 20.27
CA TYR A 109 10.71 5.03 19.15
C TYR A 109 11.98 5.53 18.49
N GLU A 110 12.98 4.67 18.39
CA GLU A 110 14.20 4.90 17.61
C GLU A 110 14.12 4.10 16.32
N TYR A 111 14.46 4.73 15.19
CA TYR A 111 14.42 4.08 13.88
C TYR A 111 15.81 4.00 13.26
N SER A 112 16.05 2.92 12.53
CA SER A 112 17.21 2.77 11.65
C SER A 112 16.77 2.17 10.34
N SER A 113 17.19 2.77 9.22
CA SER A 113 16.91 2.22 7.88
C SER A 113 18.17 1.64 7.25
N ASN A 114 18.00 0.56 6.51
CA ASN A 114 19.05 -0.05 5.72
C ASN A 114 19.16 0.67 4.36
N LYS A 115 20.35 1.16 4.03
CA LYS A 115 20.71 1.76 2.74
C LYS A 115 21.15 0.70 1.71
N GLY A 116 20.98 -0.58 2.03
CA GLY A 116 21.53 -1.71 1.27
C GLY A 116 22.92 -2.10 1.77
N ASN A 117 23.38 -3.31 1.43
CA ASN A 117 24.68 -3.86 1.82
C ASN A 117 24.95 -3.80 3.34
N ASN A 118 23.91 -3.92 4.17
CA ASN A 118 23.98 -3.80 5.63
C ASN A 118 24.50 -2.45 6.14
N SER A 119 24.38 -1.41 5.33
CA SER A 119 24.69 -0.04 5.73
C SER A 119 23.48 0.57 6.41
N TRP A 120 23.56 0.80 7.71
CA TRP A 120 22.44 1.31 8.51
C TRP A 120 22.61 2.79 8.83
N THR A 121 21.52 3.55 8.69
CA THR A 121 21.44 4.95 9.12
C THR A 121 20.37 5.10 10.18
N ARG A 122 20.78 5.58 11.35
CA ARG A 122 19.90 5.88 12.48
C ARG A 122 19.29 7.26 12.29
N TYR A 123 18.03 7.41 12.67
CA TYR A 123 17.34 8.70 12.59
C TYR A 123 17.84 9.59 13.73
N LYS A 124 18.04 10.89 13.45
CA LYS A 124 18.65 11.82 14.42
C LYS A 124 17.85 11.95 15.70
N ASP A 125 16.51 11.97 15.58
CA ASP A 125 15.61 12.21 16.70
C ASP A 125 14.67 11.03 16.97
N PRO A 126 14.66 10.49 18.21
CA PRO A 126 13.65 9.54 18.63
C PRO A 126 12.24 10.16 18.58
N GLN A 127 11.26 9.40 18.08
CA GLN A 127 9.90 9.87 17.90
C GLN A 127 9.02 9.51 19.09
N LEU A 128 8.08 10.39 19.45
CA LEU A 128 7.05 10.12 20.46
C LEU A 128 5.93 9.23 19.93
N GLN A 129 5.70 9.26 18.61
CA GLN A 129 4.65 8.49 17.95
C GLN A 129 5.29 7.38 17.12
N GLN A 130 4.70 6.18 17.20
CA GLN A 130 5.09 5.05 16.37
C GLN A 130 4.74 5.33 14.90
N LEU A 131 5.61 4.92 13.98
CA LEU A 131 5.29 4.88 12.56
C LEU A 131 4.26 3.76 12.35
N GLN A 132 3.06 4.12 11.92
CA GLN A 132 1.98 3.16 11.69
C GLN A 132 1.21 3.46 10.41
N GLY A 133 0.50 2.45 9.92
CA GLY A 133 -0.43 2.57 8.79
C GLY A 133 0.22 3.16 7.55
N LYS A 134 -0.42 4.17 6.94
CA LYS A 134 0.04 4.78 5.68
C LYS A 134 1.44 5.41 5.77
N ARG A 135 1.82 5.96 6.94
CA ARG A 135 3.14 6.60 7.13
C ARG A 135 4.26 5.56 7.10
N LEU A 136 4.06 4.46 7.85
CA LEU A 136 4.98 3.32 7.84
C LEU A 136 5.08 2.70 6.44
N GLU A 137 3.93 2.46 5.80
CA GLU A 137 3.89 1.88 4.46
C GLU A 137 4.66 2.70 3.43
N LYS A 138 4.42 4.03 3.41
CA LYS A 138 5.11 4.95 2.51
C LYS A 138 6.61 4.95 2.76
N LYS A 139 7.05 4.84 4.03
CA LYS A 139 8.47 4.73 4.38
C LYS A 139 9.07 3.43 3.81
N LEU A 140 8.42 2.29 4.04
CA LEU A 140 8.90 0.99 3.57
C LEU A 140 8.96 0.92 2.03
N GLU A 141 7.95 1.42 1.34
CA GLU A 141 7.96 1.52 -0.13
C GLU A 141 9.07 2.44 -0.64
N SER A 142 9.34 3.55 0.06
CA SER A 142 10.43 4.46 -0.28
C SER A 142 11.78 3.78 -0.14
N LEU A 143 11.99 2.98 0.93
CA LEU A 143 13.23 2.23 1.14
C LEU A 143 13.44 1.17 0.04
N ASN A 144 12.40 0.39 -0.28
CA ASN A 144 12.41 -0.55 -1.40
C ASN A 144 12.78 0.14 -2.73
N CYS A 145 12.17 1.28 -3.01
CA CYS A 145 12.43 2.02 -4.23
C CYS A 145 13.86 2.59 -4.28
N GLN A 146 14.38 3.12 -3.17
CA GLN A 146 15.69 3.76 -3.15
C GLN A 146 16.84 2.77 -3.20
N TYR A 147 16.77 1.71 -2.39
CA TYR A 147 17.92 0.85 -2.12
C TYR A 147 17.81 -0.54 -2.75
N HIS A 148 16.60 -0.99 -3.07
CA HIS A 148 16.35 -2.34 -3.59
C HIS A 148 15.82 -2.35 -5.04
N LYS A 149 15.73 -1.18 -5.69
CA LYS A 149 15.20 -1.03 -7.07
C LYS A 149 13.81 -1.65 -7.26
N LEU A 150 12.99 -1.63 -6.21
CA LEU A 150 11.65 -2.20 -6.16
C LEU A 150 10.60 -1.09 -6.14
N VAL A 151 9.74 -1.03 -7.16
CA VAL A 151 8.74 0.05 -7.31
C VAL A 151 7.32 -0.51 -7.23
N THR A 152 6.45 0.17 -6.48
CA THR A 152 5.01 -0.11 -6.49
C THR A 152 4.28 0.91 -7.36
N ILE A 153 3.59 0.44 -8.41
CA ILE A 153 2.80 1.34 -9.27
C ILE A 153 1.48 1.68 -8.58
N ASN A 154 1.22 2.98 -8.43
CA ASN A 154 -0.05 3.50 -7.91
C ASN A 154 -0.98 3.91 -9.06
N LEU A 155 -2.11 3.21 -9.19
CA LEU A 155 -3.18 3.41 -10.18
C LEU A 155 -4.39 4.16 -9.58
N THR A 156 -4.17 5.02 -8.61
CA THR A 156 -5.23 5.94 -8.14
C THR A 156 -5.48 6.97 -9.24
N ASP A 157 -6.74 7.22 -9.59
CA ASP A 157 -7.10 8.10 -10.71
C ASP A 157 -6.48 9.51 -10.61
N ASP A 158 -6.50 10.11 -9.42
CA ASP A 158 -5.91 11.45 -9.21
C ASP A 158 -4.40 11.44 -9.45
N VAL A 159 -3.70 10.38 -9.02
CA VAL A 159 -2.27 10.17 -9.26
C VAL A 159 -2.00 10.01 -10.76
N SER A 160 -2.79 9.21 -11.46
CA SER A 160 -2.66 9.04 -12.92
C SER A 160 -2.84 10.37 -13.66
N LYS A 161 -3.86 11.16 -13.29
CA LYS A 161 -4.15 12.46 -13.87
C LYS A 161 -3.04 13.47 -13.60
N GLU A 162 -2.59 13.55 -12.36
CA GLU A 162 -1.56 14.49 -11.93
C GLU A 162 -0.26 14.29 -12.70
N TYR A 163 0.29 13.07 -12.69
CA TYR A 163 1.57 12.78 -13.33
C TYR A 163 1.49 12.73 -14.86
N ALA A 164 0.32 12.41 -15.44
CA ALA A 164 0.12 12.58 -16.88
C ALA A 164 0.14 14.05 -17.30
N ARG A 165 -0.47 14.94 -16.50
CA ARG A 165 -0.53 16.39 -16.78
C ARG A 165 0.81 17.08 -16.52
N SER A 166 1.46 16.76 -15.42
CA SER A 166 2.75 17.36 -15.05
C SER A 166 3.91 16.80 -15.87
N GLN A 167 3.74 15.60 -16.43
CA GLN A 167 4.76 14.85 -17.17
C GLN A 167 6.01 14.55 -16.36
N LYS A 168 5.89 14.67 -15.03
CA LYS A 168 6.94 14.29 -14.09
C LYS A 168 6.78 12.82 -13.75
N PRO A 169 7.86 12.04 -13.72
CA PRO A 169 7.77 10.68 -13.24
C PRO A 169 7.64 10.66 -11.71
N TYR A 170 7.18 9.54 -11.15
CA TYR A 170 7.04 9.32 -9.71
C TYR A 170 7.61 7.97 -9.28
N CYS A 171 7.86 7.80 -7.98
CA CYS A 171 8.03 6.47 -7.36
C CYS A 171 8.12 6.59 -5.83
N CYS A 172 9.02 7.43 -5.31
CA CYS A 172 9.20 7.69 -3.88
C CYS A 172 9.62 9.15 -3.65
N ASN A 173 9.52 9.61 -2.39
CA ASN A 173 9.74 11.03 -2.03
C ASN A 173 11.10 11.57 -2.50
N LYS A 174 12.17 10.78 -2.37
CA LYS A 174 13.53 11.20 -2.77
C LYS A 174 13.62 11.49 -4.26
N HIS A 175 13.01 10.65 -5.08
CA HIS A 175 12.99 10.81 -6.53
C HIS A 175 11.96 11.84 -7.02
N GLU A 176 10.91 12.11 -6.24
CA GLU A 176 9.90 13.11 -6.57
C GLU A 176 10.48 14.54 -6.57
N ARG A 177 11.31 14.86 -5.56
CA ARG A 177 11.96 16.18 -5.45
C ARG A 177 13.00 16.42 -6.55
N SER A 178 13.75 15.38 -6.92
CA SER A 178 14.77 15.49 -7.97
C SER A 178 14.22 15.36 -9.39
N GLY A 179 12.93 15.02 -9.55
CA GLY A 179 12.35 14.71 -10.87
C GLY A 179 12.86 13.39 -11.47
N GLN A 180 13.59 12.57 -10.70
CA GLN A 180 14.15 11.29 -11.11
C GLN A 180 13.23 10.11 -10.77
N GLY A 181 11.92 10.35 -10.76
CA GLY A 181 10.91 9.30 -10.60
C GLY A 181 11.14 8.16 -11.60
N ARG A 182 10.73 6.94 -11.21
CA ARG A 182 10.95 5.72 -12.02
C ARG A 182 9.72 5.24 -12.76
N VAL A 183 8.56 5.86 -12.51
CA VAL A 183 7.31 5.59 -13.20
C VAL A 183 6.89 6.85 -13.94
N SER A 184 6.92 6.80 -15.27
CA SER A 184 6.37 7.86 -16.09
C SER A 184 4.90 7.59 -16.40
N VAL A 185 4.08 8.64 -16.46
CA VAL A 185 2.66 8.51 -16.79
C VAL A 185 2.35 9.30 -18.05
N THR A 186 1.64 8.66 -18.98
CA THR A 186 1.11 9.31 -20.18
C THR A 186 -0.38 9.00 -20.33
N SER A 187 -1.16 9.93 -20.85
CA SER A 187 -2.58 9.70 -21.15
C SER A 187 -2.80 9.48 -22.65
N GLY A 188 -3.69 8.55 -22.99
CA GLY A 188 -4.18 8.32 -24.35
C GLY A 188 -5.70 8.39 -24.40
N LYS A 189 -6.25 8.95 -25.48
CA LYS A 189 -7.70 9.04 -25.71
C LYS A 189 -8.10 8.11 -26.86
N ILE A 190 -9.10 7.26 -26.62
CA ILE A 190 -9.72 6.40 -27.63
C ILE A 190 -11.06 7.01 -28.01
N ASN A 191 -11.17 7.57 -29.22
CA ASN A 191 -12.40 8.21 -29.70
C ASN A 191 -13.16 7.27 -30.65
N VAL A 192 -14.39 6.88 -30.29
CA VAL A 192 -15.24 6.09 -31.20
C VAL A 192 -16.66 6.60 -31.16
N SER A 193 -17.17 6.97 -32.34
CA SER A 193 -18.55 7.45 -32.52
C SER A 193 -18.92 8.57 -31.56
N GLY A 194 -17.99 9.52 -31.35
CA GLY A 194 -18.17 10.68 -30.47
C GLY A 194 -17.96 10.43 -28.99
N GLN A 195 -17.65 9.19 -28.57
CA GLN A 195 -17.29 8.88 -27.18
C GLN A 195 -15.78 8.76 -27.03
N THR A 196 -15.25 9.38 -25.98
CA THR A 196 -13.84 9.32 -25.61
C THR A 196 -13.66 8.45 -24.38
N ILE A 197 -12.78 7.46 -24.47
CA ILE A 197 -12.31 6.70 -23.32
C ILE A 197 -10.86 7.11 -23.07
N THR A 198 -10.59 7.66 -21.89
CA THR A 198 -9.23 8.00 -21.46
C THR A 198 -8.58 6.78 -20.82
N ALA A 199 -7.33 6.52 -21.19
CA ALA A 199 -6.48 5.52 -20.57
C ALA A 199 -5.18 6.20 -20.10
N TYR A 200 -4.63 5.73 -18.98
CA TYR A 200 -3.33 6.18 -18.49
C TYR A 200 -2.35 5.03 -18.57
N LYS A 201 -1.17 5.28 -19.17
CA LYS A 201 -0.06 4.33 -19.24
C LYS A 201 0.95 4.72 -18.18
N HIS A 202 1.12 3.86 -17.19
CA HIS A 202 2.20 3.91 -16.21
C HIS A 202 3.35 3.04 -16.72
N GLU A 203 4.50 3.63 -17.00
CA GLU A 203 5.65 2.94 -17.57
C GLU A 203 6.82 2.99 -16.59
N LEU A 204 7.25 1.80 -16.15
CA LEU A 204 8.35 1.61 -15.23
C LEU A 204 9.69 1.63 -15.98
N ASP A 205 10.68 2.31 -15.39
CA ASP A 205 12.07 2.25 -15.81
C ASP A 205 12.56 0.78 -15.88
N PRO A 206 13.11 0.31 -17.02
CA PRO A 206 13.55 -1.08 -17.17
C PRO A 206 14.65 -1.53 -16.20
N SER A 207 15.33 -0.60 -15.51
CA SER A 207 16.34 -0.91 -14.49
C SER A 207 15.74 -1.24 -13.11
N PHE A 208 14.41 -1.14 -12.96
CA PHE A 208 13.67 -1.42 -11.74
C PHE A 208 12.76 -2.64 -11.91
N GLN A 209 12.45 -3.27 -10.79
CA GLN A 209 11.50 -4.36 -10.69
C GLN A 209 10.15 -3.84 -10.18
N LEU A 210 9.05 -4.38 -10.70
CA LEU A 210 7.71 -4.08 -10.18
C LEU A 210 7.46 -4.92 -8.93
N ALA A 211 7.41 -4.25 -7.77
CA ALA A 211 7.17 -4.88 -6.47
C ALA A 211 5.68 -5.08 -6.17
N GLY A 212 4.81 -4.32 -6.83
CA GLY A 212 3.37 -4.39 -6.60
C GLY A 212 2.59 -3.39 -7.45
N ILE A 213 1.28 -3.57 -7.49
CA ILE A 213 0.34 -2.62 -8.09
C ILE A 213 -0.74 -2.32 -7.05
N LYS A 214 -1.05 -1.04 -6.84
CA LYS A 214 -2.05 -0.59 -5.87
C LYS A 214 -2.94 0.51 -6.44
N TYR A 215 -4.04 0.79 -5.74
CA TYR A 215 -4.82 2.01 -5.89
C TYR A 215 -5.47 2.36 -4.55
N ASN A 216 -5.97 3.59 -4.39
CA ASN A 216 -6.77 3.99 -3.25
C ASN A 216 -8.23 4.11 -3.67
N GLU A 217 -9.11 3.34 -3.01
CA GLU A 217 -10.54 3.32 -3.31
C GLU A 217 -11.16 4.70 -3.03
N GLY A 218 -11.83 5.28 -4.02
CA GLY A 218 -12.40 6.62 -3.92
C GLY A 218 -11.41 7.77 -4.09
N GLY A 219 -10.15 7.51 -4.46
CA GLY A 219 -9.15 8.55 -4.76
C GLY A 219 -8.06 8.70 -3.69
N VAL A 220 -7.28 9.78 -3.78
CA VAL A 220 -6.21 10.09 -2.81
C VAL A 220 -6.81 10.22 -1.41
N GLY A 221 -6.16 9.60 -0.41
CA GLY A 221 -6.70 9.54 0.96
C GLY A 221 -7.63 8.35 1.22
N GLY A 222 -8.16 7.70 0.18
CA GLY A 222 -8.95 6.48 0.29
C GLY A 222 -8.22 5.28 0.94
N PRO A 223 -8.96 4.21 1.30
CA PRO A 223 -8.33 2.98 1.75
C PRO A 223 -7.58 2.33 0.59
N ARG A 224 -6.33 1.95 0.87
CA ARG A 224 -5.47 1.26 -0.10
C ARG A 224 -6.05 -0.10 -0.47
N LYS A 225 -5.95 -0.43 -1.76
CA LYS A 225 -6.22 -1.73 -2.35
C LYS A 225 -4.99 -2.22 -3.11
N ASN A 226 -4.49 -3.42 -2.80
CA ASN A 226 -3.47 -4.08 -3.62
C ASN A 226 -4.12 -4.92 -4.71
N ILE A 227 -3.58 -4.87 -5.91
CA ILE A 227 -4.03 -5.67 -7.05
C ILE A 227 -3.24 -6.98 -7.08
N LYS A 228 -3.93 -8.09 -6.81
CA LYS A 228 -3.38 -9.45 -6.92
C LYS A 228 -3.72 -10.06 -8.28
N LEU A 229 -2.69 -10.51 -8.98
CA LEU A 229 -2.80 -11.10 -10.31
C LEU A 229 -2.41 -12.58 -10.21
N LYS A 230 -3.41 -13.47 -10.07
CA LYS A 230 -3.19 -14.91 -9.80
C LYS A 230 -2.21 -15.63 -10.73
N ALA A 231 -2.02 -15.10 -11.93
CA ALA A 231 -1.16 -15.71 -12.93
C ALA A 231 0.34 -15.58 -12.61
N PHE A 232 0.74 -14.75 -11.66
CA PHE A 232 2.16 -14.55 -11.33
C PHE A 232 2.38 -13.97 -9.93
N SER A 233 3.62 -14.09 -9.45
CA SER A 233 4.11 -13.49 -8.21
C SER A 233 4.93 -12.23 -8.50
N PHE A 234 4.97 -11.32 -7.52
CA PHE A 234 5.95 -10.23 -7.51
C PHE A 234 7.28 -10.74 -6.92
N PRO A 235 8.44 -10.13 -7.27
CA PRO A 235 8.61 -9.02 -8.22
C PRO A 235 8.41 -9.45 -9.68
N ILE A 236 8.13 -8.49 -10.56
CA ILE A 236 8.24 -8.71 -12.01
C ILE A 236 9.46 -7.94 -12.54
N ASP A 237 10.31 -8.66 -13.26
CA ASP A 237 11.47 -8.10 -13.96
C ASP A 237 11.13 -7.44 -15.30
N GLY A 238 11.99 -6.48 -15.68
CA GLY A 238 12.06 -5.92 -17.02
C GLY A 238 11.12 -4.75 -17.28
N SER A 239 11.01 -4.37 -18.56
CA SER A 239 10.17 -3.25 -18.98
C SER A 239 8.69 -3.58 -18.78
N ILE A 240 8.03 -2.79 -17.94
CA ILE A 240 6.61 -2.98 -17.59
C ILE A 240 5.84 -1.70 -17.87
N SER A 241 4.71 -1.85 -18.55
CA SER A 241 3.72 -0.79 -18.71
C SER A 241 2.35 -1.26 -18.25
N VAL A 242 1.74 -0.52 -17.36
CA VAL A 242 0.37 -0.77 -16.89
C VAL A 242 -0.54 0.30 -17.48
N TYR A 243 -1.47 -0.12 -18.33
CA TYR A 243 -2.52 0.73 -18.85
C TYR A 243 -3.74 0.58 -17.97
N VAL A 244 -4.27 1.69 -17.47
CA VAL A 244 -5.44 1.72 -16.58
C VAL A 244 -6.59 2.48 -17.23
N PHE A 245 -7.79 1.93 -17.10
CA PHE A 245 -9.03 2.49 -17.60
C PHE A 245 -9.97 2.77 -16.43
N TYR A 246 -10.36 4.04 -16.34
CA TYR A 246 -11.36 4.54 -15.40
C TYR A 246 -12.68 4.75 -16.15
N CYS A 247 -13.79 4.67 -15.43
CA CYS A 247 -15.11 4.92 -16.02
C CYS A 247 -15.70 6.21 -15.46
N GLN A 248 -16.59 6.13 -14.46
CA GLN A 248 -17.18 7.33 -13.83
C GLN A 248 -16.77 7.50 -12.37
N LYS A 249 -15.96 6.57 -11.85
CA LYS A 249 -15.45 6.58 -10.47
C LYS A 249 -13.93 6.74 -10.52
N HIS A 250 -13.35 7.10 -9.37
CA HIS A 250 -11.89 7.17 -9.17
C HIS A 250 -11.20 5.80 -9.15
N ASP A 251 -11.97 4.70 -9.15
CA ASP A 251 -11.41 3.36 -9.06
C ASP A 251 -11.07 2.78 -10.45
N PRO A 252 -9.91 2.10 -10.58
CA PRO A 252 -9.59 1.35 -11.78
C PRO A 252 -10.52 0.13 -11.91
N LEU A 253 -11.04 -0.11 -13.12
CA LEU A 253 -11.95 -1.24 -13.40
C LEU A 253 -11.36 -2.28 -14.35
N LEU A 254 -10.48 -1.82 -15.23
CA LEU A 254 -9.84 -2.63 -16.24
C LEU A 254 -8.40 -2.14 -16.40
N ILE A 255 -7.45 -3.09 -16.38
CA ILE A 255 -6.05 -2.81 -16.64
C ILE A 255 -5.53 -3.73 -17.74
N TYR A 256 -4.49 -3.29 -18.42
CA TYR A 256 -3.68 -4.12 -19.28
C TYR A 256 -2.22 -4.03 -18.83
N VAL A 257 -1.62 -5.17 -18.51
CA VAL A 257 -0.21 -5.27 -18.14
C VAL A 257 0.58 -5.70 -19.37
N GLU A 258 1.46 -4.82 -19.84
CA GLU A 258 2.45 -5.11 -20.88
C GLU A 258 3.79 -5.40 -20.18
N THR A 259 4.34 -6.58 -20.42
CA THR A 259 5.62 -7.04 -19.85
C THR A 259 6.19 -8.13 -20.75
N THR A 260 7.47 -8.44 -20.59
CA THR A 260 8.14 -9.57 -21.24
C THR A 260 7.66 -10.92 -20.70
N ASN A 261 7.13 -10.97 -19.48
CA ASN A 261 6.58 -12.19 -18.89
C ASN A 261 5.20 -12.52 -19.52
N PRO A 262 5.07 -13.61 -20.31
CA PRO A 262 3.83 -13.92 -21.02
C PRO A 262 2.65 -14.27 -20.08
N ASP A 263 2.95 -14.81 -18.88
CA ASP A 263 1.93 -15.18 -17.90
C ASP A 263 1.34 -13.95 -17.23
N ALA A 264 2.17 -12.94 -16.98
CA ALA A 264 1.75 -11.65 -16.45
C ALA A 264 1.11 -10.75 -17.51
N LYS A 265 1.50 -10.87 -18.79
CA LYS A 265 0.98 -10.04 -19.86
C LYS A 265 -0.51 -10.28 -20.13
N GLY A 266 -1.27 -9.19 -20.29
CA GLY A 266 -2.65 -9.23 -20.77
C GLY A 266 -3.62 -8.32 -20.03
N TRP A 267 -4.91 -8.48 -20.36
CA TRP A 267 -6.01 -7.73 -19.76
C TRP A 267 -6.47 -8.37 -18.46
N TYR A 268 -6.75 -7.54 -17.46
CA TYR A 268 -7.30 -7.94 -16.18
C TYR A 268 -8.45 -7.02 -15.78
N LYS A 269 -9.48 -7.60 -15.16
CA LYS A 269 -10.60 -6.84 -14.62
C LYS A 269 -10.74 -7.00 -13.12
N ARG A 270 -11.27 -5.94 -12.51
CA ARG A 270 -11.74 -5.94 -11.15
C ARG A 270 -12.90 -6.93 -10.96
N GLN A 271 -12.94 -7.64 -9.84
CA GLN A 271 -14.06 -8.51 -9.48
C GLN A 271 -15.07 -7.74 -8.61
N LYS A 272 -16.38 -7.97 -8.81
CA LYS A 272 -17.44 -7.20 -8.12
C LYS A 272 -17.51 -7.45 -6.60
N ASN A 273 -16.98 -8.57 -6.12
CA ASN A 273 -17.18 -9.06 -4.75
C ASN A 273 -15.89 -9.01 -3.92
N SER A 274 -14.92 -8.20 -4.33
CA SER A 274 -13.65 -8.09 -3.60
C SER A 274 -13.81 -7.10 -2.43
N SER A 275 -14.26 -7.60 -1.29
CA SER A 275 -14.47 -6.80 -0.07
C SER A 275 -13.22 -6.68 0.82
N GLY A 276 -12.02 -6.93 0.28
CA GLY A 276 -10.75 -6.91 1.01
C GLY A 276 -9.91 -5.66 0.74
N LYS A 277 -8.81 -5.51 1.49
CA LYS A 277 -7.71 -4.61 1.08
C LYS A 277 -6.87 -5.23 -0.04
N ASP A 278 -6.87 -6.55 -0.15
CA ASP A 278 -6.31 -7.25 -1.30
C ASP A 278 -7.41 -7.64 -2.26
N GLU A 279 -7.26 -7.22 -3.50
CA GLU A 279 -8.24 -7.44 -4.54
C GLU A 279 -7.68 -8.40 -5.59
N GLU A 280 -8.36 -9.52 -5.78
CA GLU A 280 -8.04 -10.43 -6.87
C GLU A 280 -8.59 -9.90 -8.19
N TRP A 281 -7.71 -9.79 -9.19
CA TRP A 281 -8.06 -9.36 -10.53
C TRP A 281 -8.03 -10.53 -11.50
N LYS A 282 -9.09 -10.65 -12.32
CA LYS A 282 -9.28 -11.80 -13.21
C LYS A 282 -8.80 -11.48 -14.62
N LYS A 283 -7.91 -12.32 -15.17
CA LYS A 283 -7.44 -12.25 -16.55
C LYS A 283 -8.60 -12.41 -17.54
N LEU A 284 -8.57 -11.65 -18.65
CA LEU A 284 -9.59 -11.63 -19.70
C LEU A 284 -9.05 -12.21 -21.01
N PRO A 285 -9.15 -13.53 -21.23
CA PRO A 285 -8.63 -14.16 -22.44
C PRO A 285 -9.36 -13.69 -23.71
N GLU A 286 -10.59 -13.19 -23.62
CA GLU A 286 -11.34 -12.69 -24.78
C GLU A 286 -10.74 -11.43 -25.42
N LEU A 287 -9.83 -10.74 -24.72
CA LEU A 287 -9.13 -9.55 -25.20
C LEU A 287 -7.68 -9.81 -25.60
N ARG A 288 -7.22 -11.07 -25.67
CA ARG A 288 -5.81 -11.43 -25.94
C ARG A 288 -5.23 -10.86 -27.25
N GLU A 289 -6.08 -10.63 -28.26
CA GLU A 289 -5.70 -10.10 -29.58
C GLU A 289 -5.71 -8.55 -29.63
N ILE A 290 -6.03 -7.92 -28.51
CA ILE A 290 -6.18 -6.47 -28.37
C ILE A 290 -5.08 -6.01 -27.44
N THR A 291 -4.30 -5.03 -27.87
CA THR A 291 -3.34 -4.33 -27.01
C THR A 291 -3.74 -2.85 -26.99
N PRO A 292 -3.45 -2.11 -25.90
CA PRO A 292 -3.68 -0.67 -25.85
C PRO A 292 -2.99 0.06 -27.01
N GLY A 293 -1.76 -0.31 -27.36
CA GLY A 293 -1.05 0.25 -28.52
C GLY A 293 -1.83 0.09 -29.83
N ASN A 294 -2.41 -1.10 -30.07
CA ASN A 294 -3.26 -1.32 -31.24
C ASN A 294 -4.54 -0.47 -31.14
N LEU A 295 -5.20 -0.43 -29.98
CA LEU A 295 -6.43 0.35 -29.79
C LEU A 295 -6.24 1.83 -30.12
N LEU A 296 -5.04 2.34 -29.83
CA LEU A 296 -4.61 3.71 -30.01
C LEU A 296 -4.05 3.99 -31.42
N GLN A 297 -4.08 3.02 -32.34
CA GLN A 297 -3.63 3.21 -33.73
C GLN A 297 -4.76 2.98 -34.75
N ASN A 298 -5.99 3.45 -34.45
CA ASN A 298 -7.16 3.34 -35.33
C ASN A 298 -7.59 1.87 -35.55
N THR A 299 -8.04 1.21 -34.48
CA THR A 299 -8.46 -0.18 -34.54
C THR A 299 -9.78 -0.36 -35.27
N GLY A 300 -9.84 -1.38 -36.13
CA GLY A 300 -11.08 -1.87 -36.70
C GLY A 300 -12.16 -2.06 -35.63
N CYS A 301 -13.35 -1.57 -35.95
CA CYS A 301 -14.56 -1.48 -35.14
C CYS A 301 -14.84 -2.69 -34.22
N GLY A 302 -14.51 -3.90 -34.69
CA GLY A 302 -14.67 -5.14 -33.93
C GLY A 302 -13.80 -5.24 -32.66
N LYS A 303 -12.55 -4.76 -32.69
CA LYS A 303 -11.67 -4.78 -31.51
C LYS A 303 -12.17 -3.81 -30.44
N TYR A 304 -12.58 -2.62 -30.85
CA TYR A 304 -13.19 -1.65 -29.94
C TYR A 304 -14.48 -2.19 -29.32
N THR A 305 -15.34 -2.85 -30.11
CA THR A 305 -16.59 -3.43 -29.60
C THR A 305 -16.32 -4.51 -28.55
N LYS A 306 -15.27 -5.32 -28.71
CA LYS A 306 -14.84 -6.28 -27.67
C LYS A 306 -14.40 -5.56 -26.39
N LEU A 307 -13.62 -4.48 -26.48
CA LEU A 307 -13.21 -3.67 -25.32
C LEU A 307 -14.42 -3.04 -24.60
N VAL A 308 -15.32 -2.38 -25.34
CA VAL A 308 -16.54 -1.78 -24.77
C VAL A 308 -17.40 -2.83 -24.10
N ARG A 309 -17.52 -4.03 -24.67
CA ARG A 309 -18.24 -5.13 -24.04
C ARG A 309 -17.59 -5.53 -22.71
N ALA A 310 -16.26 -5.54 -22.62
CA ALA A 310 -15.55 -5.81 -21.37
C ALA A 310 -15.78 -4.69 -20.34
N LEU A 311 -15.70 -3.43 -20.75
CA LEU A 311 -15.97 -2.27 -19.90
C LEU A 311 -17.43 -2.27 -19.38
N LYS A 312 -18.42 -2.56 -20.23
CA LYS A 312 -19.82 -2.73 -19.82
C LYS A 312 -19.98 -3.83 -18.77
N LYS A 313 -19.31 -4.97 -18.94
CA LYS A 313 -19.36 -6.10 -17.98
C LYS A 313 -18.82 -5.72 -16.59
N VAL A 314 -17.87 -4.79 -16.51
CA VAL A 314 -17.32 -4.29 -15.23
C VAL A 314 -18.08 -3.08 -14.68
N GLY A 315 -19.20 -2.69 -15.31
CA GLY A 315 -20.11 -1.66 -14.80
C GLY A 315 -19.91 -0.28 -15.41
N CYS A 316 -19.14 -0.15 -16.49
CA CYS A 316 -18.98 1.13 -17.17
C CYS A 316 -20.16 1.45 -18.08
N ALA A 317 -20.74 2.64 -17.91
CA ALA A 317 -21.80 3.17 -18.76
C ALA A 317 -21.25 3.74 -20.09
N VAL A 318 -20.58 2.89 -20.88
CA VAL A 318 -20.11 3.25 -22.22
C VAL A 318 -21.20 2.88 -23.21
N SER A 319 -21.85 3.85 -23.87
CA SER A 319 -22.95 3.56 -24.81
C SER A 319 -22.49 3.39 -26.27
N ALA A 320 -21.22 3.63 -26.59
CA ALA A 320 -20.70 3.60 -27.95
C ALA A 320 -20.97 2.26 -28.67
N THR A 321 -21.72 2.36 -29.76
CA THR A 321 -21.76 1.35 -30.82
C THR A 321 -20.91 1.87 -31.96
N CYS A 322 -19.80 1.18 -32.23
CA CYS A 322 -19.00 1.53 -33.38
C CYS A 322 -19.79 1.20 -34.66
N SER A 323 -20.05 2.20 -35.49
CA SER A 323 -20.60 2.00 -36.83
C SER A 323 -19.44 1.73 -37.81
N ALA A 324 -19.64 0.86 -38.80
CA ALA A 324 -18.62 0.46 -39.76
C ALA A 324 -17.99 1.65 -40.52
N THR A 325 -18.65 2.81 -40.53
CA THR A 325 -18.20 4.05 -41.18
C THR A 325 -17.48 5.04 -40.24
N SER A 326 -17.35 4.75 -38.95
CA SER A 326 -16.71 5.66 -37.99
C SER A 326 -15.18 5.51 -38.04
N PHE A 327 -14.48 6.59 -38.38
CA PHE A 327 -13.02 6.67 -38.24
C PHE A 327 -12.64 6.91 -36.77
N VAL A 328 -11.63 6.19 -36.28
CA VAL A 328 -11.09 6.36 -34.92
C VAL A 328 -9.87 7.28 -35.02
N THR A 329 -9.98 8.50 -34.50
CA THR A 329 -8.84 9.41 -34.33
C THR A 329 -8.22 9.22 -32.97
N VAL A 330 -6.90 9.02 -32.95
CA VAL A 330 -6.13 8.93 -31.70
C VAL A 330 -5.14 10.08 -31.68
N ALA A 331 -5.20 10.83 -30.59
CA ALA A 331 -4.17 11.79 -30.23
C ALA A 331 -3.58 11.31 -28.91
N TYR A 332 -2.31 10.94 -28.94
CA TYR A 332 -1.52 11.03 -27.73
C TYR A 332 -1.05 12.47 -27.61
N GLU A 333 -1.27 13.07 -26.45
CA GLU A 333 -0.50 14.24 -26.04
C GLU A 333 0.91 13.72 -25.67
N GLN A 334 1.69 13.32 -26.68
CA GLN A 334 3.13 13.23 -26.54
C GLN A 334 3.62 14.66 -26.47
N ALA A 335 3.93 15.17 -25.27
CA ALA A 335 4.86 16.29 -25.25
C ALA A 335 6.18 15.79 -25.83
N ASN A 336 6.68 16.52 -26.82
CA ASN A 336 7.98 16.30 -27.39
C ASN A 336 9.02 16.21 -26.26
N ARG A 337 9.51 14.99 -26.01
CA ARG A 337 10.70 14.74 -25.20
C ARG A 337 11.91 15.22 -26.01
N THR A 338 12.30 16.47 -25.81
CA THR A 338 13.59 17.00 -26.28
C THR A 338 14.64 17.02 -25.15
N SER A 339 14.48 16.21 -24.09
CA SER A 339 15.35 16.31 -22.90
C SER A 339 16.36 15.16 -22.72
N SER A 340 16.29 14.07 -23.47
CA SER A 340 17.14 12.87 -23.24
C SER A 340 18.40 12.81 -24.10
N GLN A 341 18.84 13.92 -24.72
CA GLN A 341 20.14 13.99 -25.40
C GLN A 341 21.11 15.02 -24.79
N GLN A 342 20.70 15.74 -23.74
CA GLN A 342 21.55 16.79 -23.15
C GLN A 342 22.36 16.32 -21.94
N GLU A 343 22.01 15.20 -21.30
CA GLU A 343 22.80 14.64 -20.18
C GLU A 343 24.01 13.80 -20.62
N GLU A 344 24.07 13.30 -21.85
CA GLU A 344 25.26 12.59 -22.36
C GLU A 344 26.38 13.53 -22.87
N GLN A 345 26.11 14.83 -23.07
CA GLN A 345 27.15 15.79 -23.49
C GLN A 345 27.84 16.53 -22.32
N ASP A 346 27.24 16.61 -21.14
CA ASP A 346 27.90 17.22 -19.97
C ASP A 346 28.81 16.25 -19.20
N SER A 347 28.76 14.94 -19.50
CA SER A 347 29.64 13.95 -18.88
C SER A 347 31.03 13.80 -19.53
N GLN A 348 31.35 14.57 -20.58
CA GLN A 348 32.66 14.52 -21.25
C GLN A 348 33.52 15.79 -21.12
N ARG A 349 33.13 16.76 -20.26
CA ARG A 349 33.89 18.02 -20.11
C ARG A 349 34.40 18.34 -18.69
N SER A 350 34.61 17.35 -17.84
CA SER A 350 35.29 17.58 -16.55
C SER A 350 36.37 16.54 -16.23
N GLU A 351 37.38 16.44 -17.09
CA GLU A 351 38.69 15.98 -16.64
C GLU A 351 39.61 17.20 -16.49
N GLY A 352 39.94 17.53 -15.23
CA GLY A 352 41.03 18.44 -14.91
C GLY A 352 40.68 19.55 -13.94
N THR A 353 40.60 19.23 -12.64
CA THR A 353 41.40 19.85 -11.58
C THR A 353 41.05 19.21 -10.25
N GLY A 354 42.07 18.68 -9.55
CA GLY A 354 41.90 18.16 -8.19
C GLY A 354 41.66 19.30 -7.19
N SER A 355 40.78 19.07 -6.23
CA SER A 355 40.78 19.73 -4.93
C SER A 355 39.92 18.94 -3.96
N THR A 356 40.53 18.61 -2.82
CA THR A 356 39.95 18.49 -1.47
C THR A 356 38.54 17.92 -1.33
N GLY A 357 38.47 16.73 -0.73
CA GLY A 357 37.24 16.18 -0.18
C GLY A 357 36.63 17.12 0.86
N GLU A 358 35.40 17.52 0.58
CA GLU A 358 34.50 18.12 1.54
C GLU A 358 33.36 17.12 1.74
N ASP A 359 33.15 16.78 3.01
CA ASP A 359 32.05 15.96 3.47
C ASP A 359 30.72 16.66 3.10
N GLU A 360 30.02 16.13 2.08
CA GLU A 360 28.60 16.41 1.89
C GLU A 360 27.85 15.76 3.06
N GLU A 361 27.75 16.51 4.16
CA GLU A 361 26.86 16.18 5.25
C GLU A 361 25.42 16.24 4.73
N ASP A 362 24.82 15.06 4.59
CA ASP A 362 23.39 14.83 4.38
C ASP A 362 22.54 15.71 5.32
N GLU A 363 22.11 16.88 4.85
CA GLU A 363 20.98 17.68 5.40
C GLU A 363 19.62 16.97 5.15
N GLU A 364 19.57 15.63 5.25
CA GLU A 364 18.46 14.83 4.71
C GLU A 364 17.29 14.58 5.70
N ASP A 365 17.34 15.04 6.96
CA ASP A 365 16.32 14.68 7.97
C ASP A 365 15.66 15.85 8.72
N LYS A 366 15.63 17.07 8.15
CA LYS A 366 14.58 18.03 8.53
C LYS A 366 13.36 17.78 7.65
N GLU A 367 12.77 16.60 7.80
CA GLU A 367 11.36 16.43 7.43
C GLU A 367 10.57 17.35 8.37
N GLU A 368 10.26 18.56 7.92
CA GLU A 368 9.21 19.36 8.52
C GLU A 368 7.92 18.54 8.34
N TYR A 369 7.60 17.84 9.42
CA TYR A 369 6.39 17.07 9.60
C TYR A 369 5.22 18.04 9.57
N GLU A 370 4.78 18.38 8.36
CA GLU A 370 3.44 18.90 8.17
C GLU A 370 2.49 17.80 8.66
N ALA A 371 2.00 17.99 9.87
CA ALA A 371 0.90 17.21 10.39
C ALA A 371 -0.27 17.45 9.42
N ASP A 372 -0.54 16.47 8.55
CA ASP A 372 -1.85 16.32 7.92
C ASP A 372 -2.86 16.30 9.07
N THR A 373 -3.45 17.47 9.35
CA THR A 373 -4.56 17.63 10.29
C THR A 373 -5.78 17.00 9.66
N ASP A 374 -5.84 15.67 9.73
CA ASP A 374 -7.05 14.93 9.44
C ASP A 374 -8.14 15.41 10.39
N SER A 375 -9.30 15.70 9.82
CA SER A 375 -10.37 16.45 10.47
C SER A 375 -10.86 15.75 11.72
N GLN A 376 -10.55 16.34 12.87
CA GLN A 376 -11.08 15.93 14.16
C GLN A 376 -12.61 16.14 14.14
N PRO A 377 -13.44 15.10 14.33
CA PRO A 377 -14.88 15.28 14.42
C PRO A 377 -15.21 16.11 15.67
N SER A 378 -15.96 17.19 15.47
CA SER A 378 -16.41 18.07 16.54
C SER A 378 -17.19 17.28 17.59
N ALA A 379 -16.81 17.47 18.85
CA ALA A 379 -17.53 16.93 20.00
C ALA A 379 -19.00 17.41 19.99
N PRO A 380 -19.97 16.54 20.27
CA PRO A 380 -21.35 16.98 20.52
C PRO A 380 -21.39 17.77 21.83
N GLY A 381 -21.91 18.99 21.76
CA GLY A 381 -22.14 19.86 22.92
C GLY A 381 -23.14 19.24 23.92
N PRO A 382 -23.09 19.66 25.19
CA PRO A 382 -23.88 19.07 26.25
C PRO A 382 -25.35 19.47 26.13
N SER A 383 -26.22 18.46 26.02
CA SER A 383 -27.67 18.59 26.07
C SER A 383 -28.18 18.45 27.51
N GLY A 384 -28.77 19.53 28.03
CA GLY A 384 -30.03 19.55 28.78
C GLY A 384 -30.12 18.89 30.17
N GLU A 385 -30.28 19.74 31.18
CA GLU A 385 -30.88 19.42 32.49
C GLU A 385 -32.33 18.88 32.37
N PRO A 386 -32.81 18.22 33.43
CA PRO A 386 -34.09 18.62 34.02
C PRO A 386 -33.96 18.95 35.50
N GLY A 387 -34.65 20.01 35.91
CA GLY A 387 -34.59 20.57 37.26
C GLY A 387 -35.64 20.05 38.27
N GLU A 388 -35.75 20.88 39.31
CA GLU A 388 -36.71 20.94 40.44
C GLU A 388 -36.38 20.19 41.74
N GLY A 389 -36.28 20.95 42.84
CA GLY A 389 -36.25 20.40 44.20
C GLY A 389 -35.79 21.32 45.37
N ALA A 390 -36.41 22.50 45.52
CA ALA A 390 -36.61 23.35 46.71
C ALA A 390 -35.76 23.23 48.02
N ALA A 391 -35.33 24.42 48.52
CA ALA A 391 -35.69 25.04 49.82
C ALA A 391 -34.53 25.55 50.71
N GLY A 392 -34.52 26.87 50.99
CA GLY A 392 -34.16 27.44 52.31
C GLY A 392 -32.95 28.39 52.40
N PRO A 393 -32.94 29.39 53.31
CA PRO A 393 -32.65 30.79 52.94
C PRO A 393 -31.58 31.54 53.80
N SER A 394 -31.39 32.84 53.44
CA SER A 394 -30.74 33.97 54.18
C SER A 394 -29.24 34.11 53.91
N GLY A 395 -28.63 35.24 53.53
CA GLY A 395 -28.82 36.68 53.78
C GLY A 395 -27.43 37.38 53.59
N PRO A 396 -27.26 38.70 53.80
CA PRO A 396 -26.95 39.63 52.69
C PRO A 396 -25.61 40.42 52.79
N THR A 397 -25.46 41.35 51.83
CA THR A 397 -24.68 42.63 51.79
C THR A 397 -23.23 42.65 51.28
N GLY A 398 -22.95 43.64 50.41
CA GLY A 398 -21.60 44.15 50.16
C GLY A 398 -21.37 44.82 48.81
N ASP A 399 -21.97 46.00 48.59
CA ASP A 399 -21.48 46.99 47.61
C ASP A 399 -20.08 47.49 48.01
N SER A 400 -19.19 47.74 47.04
CA SER A 400 -18.19 48.82 47.13
C SER A 400 -17.60 49.12 45.76
N GLU A 401 -17.80 50.37 45.38
CA GLU A 401 -17.06 51.15 44.41
C GLU A 401 -15.56 51.15 44.74
N ASP A 402 -14.70 51.37 43.75
CA ASP A 402 -13.95 52.63 43.64
C ASP A 402 -12.57 52.48 42.94
N SER A 403 -12.37 53.38 41.99
CA SER A 403 -11.13 54.06 41.58
C SER A 403 -9.88 53.31 41.09
N GLY A 404 -9.41 53.75 39.91
CA GLY A 404 -8.06 54.34 39.86
C GLY A 404 -7.29 54.24 38.53
N GLY A 405 -7.23 55.37 37.81
CA GLY A 405 -6.09 55.83 36.99
C GLY A 405 -5.83 55.10 35.66
N GLY A 406 -5.73 55.73 34.50
CA GLY A 406 -5.11 57.02 34.20
C GLY A 406 -3.98 56.76 33.20
N GLY A 407 -4.14 57.12 31.92
CA GLY A 407 -3.16 56.78 30.88
C GLY A 407 -3.47 57.34 29.51
N ARG A 408 -3.50 58.66 29.42
CA ARG A 408 -3.64 59.50 28.23
C ARG A 408 -2.48 59.28 27.25
N LYS A 409 -2.74 58.95 25.99
CA LYS A 409 -1.96 59.47 24.85
C LYS A 409 -2.82 59.59 23.60
N GLU A 410 -2.76 60.82 23.12
CA GLU A 410 -3.47 61.49 22.05
C GLU A 410 -2.59 61.41 20.80
N SER A 411 -3.17 60.97 19.69
CA SER A 411 -2.78 61.36 18.32
C SER A 411 -3.98 61.19 17.40
N GLN A 412 -4.45 62.33 16.89
CA GLN A 412 -5.32 62.51 15.71
C GLN A 412 -4.65 61.84 14.48
N GLU A 413 -5.30 61.53 13.35
CA GLU A 413 -6.14 62.40 12.52
C GLU A 413 -6.63 61.62 11.28
N GLY A 414 -7.84 61.95 10.79
CA GLY A 414 -8.33 61.74 9.41
C GLY A 414 -8.77 60.32 9.01
N GLU A 415 -9.79 60.08 8.19
CA GLU A 415 -10.74 60.93 7.49
C GLU A 415 -11.87 60.01 6.93
N SER A 416 -13.00 60.62 6.63
CA SER A 416 -14.34 60.10 6.35
C SER A 416 -14.56 59.31 5.05
N ARG A 417 -15.47 58.33 5.12
CA ARG A 417 -16.60 57.90 4.22
C ARG A 417 -16.78 58.62 2.85
N PRO A 418 -17.46 58.02 1.83
CA PRO A 418 -18.63 57.13 1.96
C PRO A 418 -18.76 55.95 0.97
N ALA A 419 -19.80 55.16 1.23
CA ALA A 419 -20.33 54.06 0.43
C ALA A 419 -20.98 54.53 -0.88
N GLU A 420 -20.93 53.68 -1.91
CA GLU A 420 -21.85 53.78 -3.05
C GLU A 420 -22.25 52.40 -3.61
N SER A 421 -23.56 52.27 -3.69
CA SER A 421 -24.53 51.48 -4.48
C SER A 421 -24.11 50.39 -5.48
N ALA A 422 -25.01 49.41 -5.56
CA ALA A 422 -25.18 48.35 -6.57
C ALA A 422 -25.30 48.85 -8.03
N PRO A 423 -25.35 47.93 -9.02
CA PRO A 423 -26.68 47.49 -9.44
C PRO A 423 -26.84 45.99 -9.72
N SER A 424 -28.11 45.59 -9.60
CA SER A 424 -28.78 44.38 -10.01
C SER A 424 -28.68 44.08 -11.52
N GLU A 425 -28.53 42.80 -11.88
CA GLU A 425 -29.13 42.27 -13.12
C GLU A 425 -29.81 40.93 -12.88
N SER A 426 -31.02 40.88 -13.43
CA SER A 426 -32.04 39.85 -13.41
C SER A 426 -31.84 38.79 -14.50
N GLY A 427 -31.95 37.51 -14.15
CA GLY A 427 -32.21 36.41 -15.09
C GLY A 427 -33.15 35.41 -14.41
N ARG A 428 -34.45 35.46 -14.73
CA ARG A 428 -35.16 34.71 -15.77
C ARG A 428 -35.59 33.31 -15.32
N ASP A 429 -36.89 33.23 -15.13
CA ASP A 429 -37.73 32.05 -14.97
C ASP A 429 -37.49 30.98 -16.03
N GLY A 430 -37.59 29.71 -15.60
CA GLY A 430 -37.61 28.54 -16.45
C GLY A 430 -38.39 27.43 -15.74
N ASP A 431 -39.58 27.17 -16.28
CA ASP A 431 -40.64 26.30 -15.77
C ASP A 431 -40.23 24.87 -15.42
N ILE A 432 -40.72 24.40 -14.27
CA ILE A 432 -40.72 22.99 -13.87
C ILE A 432 -42.05 22.39 -14.36
N VAL A 433 -42.00 21.62 -15.43
CA VAL A 433 -43.09 20.73 -15.84
C VAL A 433 -42.92 19.38 -15.15
N GLN A 434 -43.85 19.08 -14.26
CA GLN A 434 -44.15 17.73 -13.79
C GLN A 434 -44.69 16.91 -14.97
N ASP A 435 -44.09 15.75 -15.24
CA ASP A 435 -44.73 14.71 -16.02
C ASP A 435 -44.59 13.37 -15.31
N SER A 436 -45.74 12.87 -14.87
CA SER A 436 -45.96 11.60 -14.20
C SER A 436 -46.39 10.58 -15.24
N GLY A 437 -45.43 9.77 -15.69
CA GLY A 437 -45.65 8.66 -16.62
C GLY A 437 -45.59 7.30 -15.94
N GLU A 438 -46.75 6.84 -15.49
CA GLU A 438 -47.09 5.47 -15.12
C GLU A 438 -46.88 4.54 -16.33
N VAL A 439 -46.06 3.48 -16.21
CA VAL A 439 -46.00 2.41 -17.23
C VAL A 439 -46.09 1.04 -16.59
N ASP A 440 -47.09 0.36 -17.11
CA ASP A 440 -47.73 -0.88 -16.75
C ASP A 440 -46.84 -2.13 -16.93
N GLN A 441 -47.21 -3.15 -16.16
CA GLN A 441 -46.66 -4.48 -16.12
C GLN A 441 -47.02 -5.26 -17.39
N SER A 442 -46.07 -5.92 -18.05
CA SER A 442 -46.38 -7.17 -18.76
C SER A 442 -45.14 -8.04 -18.99
N LEU A 443 -45.11 -9.15 -18.25
CA LEU A 443 -44.35 -10.36 -18.54
C LEU A 443 -44.93 -11.06 -19.78
N PRO A 444 -44.09 -11.64 -20.66
CA PRO A 444 -44.48 -12.81 -21.42
C PRO A 444 -43.84 -14.08 -20.84
N LYS A 445 -44.72 -14.99 -20.42
CA LYS A 445 -44.43 -16.42 -20.28
C LYS A 445 -44.15 -17.00 -21.68
N THR A 446 -43.07 -17.77 -21.81
CA THR A 446 -42.90 -18.68 -22.95
C THR A 446 -42.77 -20.11 -22.42
N GLN A 447 -43.85 -20.88 -22.59
CA GLN A 447 -43.83 -22.33 -22.55
C GLN A 447 -43.37 -22.85 -23.91
N GLY A 448 -42.58 -23.92 -23.91
CA GLY A 448 -42.19 -24.64 -25.11
C GLY A 448 -41.41 -25.89 -24.74
N ALA A 449 -42.13 -27.01 -24.61
CA ALA A 449 -41.60 -28.35 -24.44
C ALA A 449 -41.60 -29.11 -25.78
N GLU A 450 -40.81 -30.19 -25.80
CA GLU A 450 -40.84 -31.38 -26.67
C GLU A 450 -39.89 -31.51 -27.88
N LYS A 451 -38.98 -32.49 -27.69
CA LYS A 451 -38.71 -33.73 -28.46
C LYS A 451 -38.07 -33.71 -29.86
N GLY A 452 -37.16 -34.69 -30.00
CA GLY A 452 -36.79 -35.39 -31.25
C GLY A 452 -35.29 -35.28 -31.55
N ALA A 453 -34.42 -36.26 -31.25
CA ALA A 453 -34.26 -37.62 -31.79
C ALA A 453 -32.99 -37.70 -32.68
N GLU A 454 -32.15 -38.69 -32.33
CA GLU A 454 -31.20 -39.49 -33.10
C GLU A 454 -30.44 -38.93 -34.33
N GLY A 455 -29.13 -39.17 -34.32
CA GLY A 455 -28.28 -39.11 -35.52
C GLY A 455 -26.83 -39.47 -35.22
N ALA A 456 -26.54 -40.76 -35.06
CA ALA A 456 -25.18 -41.29 -34.95
C ALA A 456 -24.41 -41.10 -36.26
N LYS A 457 -23.14 -40.68 -36.18
CA LYS A 457 -22.17 -40.90 -37.26
C LYS A 457 -20.79 -41.15 -36.68
N ALA A 458 -20.34 -42.38 -36.85
CA ALA A 458 -19.01 -42.86 -36.52
C ALA A 458 -17.96 -42.15 -37.39
N ALA A 459 -16.87 -41.70 -36.77
CA ALA A 459 -15.67 -41.26 -37.45
C ALA A 459 -14.46 -41.97 -36.83
N SER A 460 -13.73 -42.62 -37.74
CA SER A 460 -12.54 -43.43 -37.60
C SER A 460 -11.42 -42.74 -36.80
N SER A 461 -10.89 -43.42 -35.77
CA SER A 461 -9.67 -43.02 -35.08
C SER A 461 -8.45 -43.64 -35.77
N GLU A 462 -7.66 -42.83 -36.46
CA GLU A 462 -6.30 -43.23 -36.86
C GLU A 462 -5.39 -43.21 -35.63
N GLY A 463 -4.64 -44.30 -35.47
CA GLY A 463 -3.80 -44.58 -34.31
C GLY A 463 -2.57 -43.70 -34.23
N LEU A 464 -2.35 -43.11 -33.05
CA LEU A 464 -1.07 -42.56 -32.64
C LEU A 464 -0.19 -43.70 -32.10
N PRO A 465 1.13 -43.72 -32.41
CA PRO A 465 2.04 -44.70 -31.84
C PRO A 465 2.17 -44.52 -30.31
N PRO A 466 2.44 -45.60 -29.56
CA PRO A 466 2.55 -45.55 -28.11
C PRO A 466 3.75 -44.66 -27.68
N PRO A 467 3.62 -43.90 -26.59
CA PRO A 467 4.73 -43.13 -26.06
C PRO A 467 5.82 -44.06 -25.51
N THR A 468 7.06 -43.77 -25.90
CA THR A 468 8.28 -44.36 -25.34
C THR A 468 8.30 -44.17 -23.82
N PRO A 469 8.63 -45.20 -23.02
CA PRO A 469 8.75 -45.05 -21.57
C PRO A 469 9.85 -44.04 -21.21
N LEU A 470 9.49 -43.02 -20.44
CA LEU A 470 10.44 -42.10 -19.82
C LEU A 470 11.27 -42.86 -18.78
N GLU A 471 12.58 -42.82 -18.95
CA GLU A 471 13.58 -43.39 -18.04
C GLU A 471 13.68 -42.50 -16.78
N GLU A 472 13.44 -43.08 -15.60
CA GLU A 472 13.56 -42.39 -14.32
C GLU A 472 15.05 -42.09 -14.00
N PRO A 473 15.39 -40.84 -13.60
CA PRO A 473 16.73 -40.52 -13.17
C PRO A 473 17.04 -41.20 -11.82
N LYS A 474 18.04 -42.08 -11.85
CA LYS A 474 18.59 -42.79 -10.69
C LYS A 474 19.24 -41.80 -9.71
N PRO A 475 18.87 -41.81 -8.41
CA PRO A 475 19.49 -40.92 -7.43
C PRO A 475 20.95 -41.31 -7.17
N PRO A 476 21.84 -40.33 -6.92
CA PRO A 476 23.25 -40.60 -6.64
C PRO A 476 23.40 -41.32 -5.29
N ALA A 477 24.19 -42.40 -5.31
CA ALA A 477 24.54 -43.19 -4.15
C ALA A 477 25.27 -42.32 -3.10
N ARG A 478 24.65 -42.13 -1.93
CA ARG A 478 25.32 -41.61 -0.73
C ARG A 478 25.99 -42.76 0.00
N SER A 479 27.30 -42.67 0.18
CA SER A 479 28.09 -43.60 0.99
C SER A 479 27.69 -43.46 2.47
N VAL A 480 27.24 -44.57 3.06
CA VAL A 480 26.95 -44.68 4.50
C VAL A 480 28.25 -44.96 5.24
N GLY A 481 28.77 -43.96 5.94
CA GLY A 481 29.76 -44.12 7.00
C GLY A 481 29.04 -44.40 8.31
N ALA A 482 29.31 -45.57 8.89
CA ALA A 482 28.73 -46.04 10.13
C ALA A 482 29.34 -45.36 11.37
N ALA A 483 28.50 -44.96 12.34
CA ALA A 483 28.88 -44.80 13.74
C ALA A 483 27.62 -44.91 14.64
N PRO A 484 27.75 -45.39 15.89
CA PRO A 484 26.75 -46.23 16.54
C PRO A 484 25.70 -45.50 17.41
N LEU A 485 24.61 -46.25 17.58
CA LEU A 485 23.39 -46.00 18.36
C LEU A 485 23.63 -45.58 19.82
N GLY A 486 23.01 -44.47 20.21
CA GLY A 486 22.73 -44.09 21.60
C GLY A 486 21.23 -44.05 21.85
N LEU A 487 20.74 -44.96 22.68
CA LEU A 487 19.37 -45.07 23.18
C LEU A 487 18.97 -43.82 23.98
N MET A 488 17.87 -43.17 23.60
CA MET A 488 17.12 -42.27 24.48
C MET A 488 15.63 -42.60 24.41
N ALA A 489 15.08 -42.96 25.56
CA ALA A 489 13.71 -43.39 25.78
C ALA A 489 12.73 -42.22 25.63
N ILE A 490 11.63 -42.44 24.91
CA ILE A 490 10.52 -41.52 24.76
C ILE A 490 9.59 -41.68 25.98
N PHE A 491 9.60 -40.71 26.90
CA PHE A 491 8.52 -40.53 27.86
C PHE A 491 7.35 -39.82 27.18
N LYS A 492 6.27 -40.56 26.90
CA LYS A 492 4.96 -39.99 26.58
C LYS A 492 4.33 -39.48 27.88
N ILE A 493 4.26 -38.16 28.05
CA ILE A 493 3.39 -37.55 29.06
C ILE A 493 2.00 -37.39 28.42
N SER A 494 1.04 -38.15 28.93
CA SER A 494 -0.38 -37.97 28.64
C SER A 494 -0.89 -36.72 29.36
N SER A 495 -1.22 -35.67 28.63
CA SER A 495 -1.90 -34.48 29.15
C SER A 495 -3.39 -34.76 29.37
N GLY A 496 -3.79 -34.72 30.64
CA GLY A 496 -5.19 -34.75 31.06
C GLY A 496 -5.85 -33.37 30.96
N VAL A 497 -7.07 -33.39 30.45
CA VAL A 497 -8.19 -32.43 30.53
C VAL A 497 -7.99 -31.20 31.44
N PHE A 498 -7.80 -30.03 30.82
CA PHE A 498 -8.35 -28.73 31.26
C PHE A 498 -8.80 -27.96 30.01
N GLY A 499 -9.99 -28.33 29.50
CA GLY A 499 -10.66 -27.62 28.42
C GLY A 499 -11.53 -26.50 28.96
N GLY A 500 -11.39 -25.31 28.38
CA GLY A 500 -12.42 -24.26 28.42
C GLY A 500 -12.17 -23.10 29.38
N SER A 501 -11.19 -22.23 29.08
CA SER A 501 -11.15 -20.82 29.53
C SER A 501 -10.12 -19.94 28.79
N GLY A 502 -9.21 -20.50 27.98
CA GLY A 502 -8.12 -19.73 27.35
C GLY A 502 -8.46 -18.93 26.07
N ALA A 503 -9.55 -19.24 25.37
CA ALA A 503 -9.81 -18.67 24.05
C ALA A 503 -10.34 -17.22 24.07
N VAL A 504 -10.99 -16.79 25.16
CA VAL A 504 -11.52 -15.40 25.26
C VAL A 504 -10.41 -14.42 25.63
N GLY A 505 -9.37 -14.86 26.36
CA GLY A 505 -8.26 -14.01 26.78
C GLY A 505 -7.33 -13.58 25.65
N LEU A 506 -7.01 -14.49 24.71
CA LEU A 506 -6.08 -14.18 23.62
C LEU A 506 -6.68 -13.25 22.57
N ALA A 507 -7.96 -13.42 22.21
CA ALA A 507 -8.65 -12.52 21.30
C ALA A 507 -8.85 -11.12 21.91
N GLY A 508 -9.15 -11.03 23.21
CA GLY A 508 -9.28 -9.76 23.92
C GLY A 508 -7.95 -9.00 24.03
N TYR A 509 -6.85 -9.72 24.31
CA TYR A 509 -5.51 -9.12 24.39
C TYR A 509 -5.02 -8.59 23.04
N HIS A 510 -5.30 -9.31 21.95
CA HIS A 510 -4.96 -8.86 20.60
C HIS A 510 -5.79 -7.63 20.18
N LEU A 511 -7.07 -7.57 20.55
CA LEU A 511 -7.89 -6.38 20.29
C LEU A 511 -7.41 -5.17 21.10
N TYR A 512 -7.04 -5.37 22.37
CA TYR A 512 -6.50 -4.35 23.27
C TYR A 512 -5.18 -3.73 22.76
N LYS A 513 -4.25 -4.53 22.22
CA LYS A 513 -2.97 -4.02 21.72
C LYS A 513 -3.10 -3.13 20.46
N HIS A 514 -4.09 -3.37 19.61
CA HIS A 514 -4.25 -2.66 18.33
C HIS A 514 -5.28 -1.51 18.37
N THR A 515 -6.00 -1.30 19.47
CA THR A 515 -6.87 -0.13 19.63
C THR A 515 -6.08 1.14 19.85
N ARG A 516 -6.38 2.18 19.06
CA ARG A 516 -5.77 3.53 19.10
C ARG A 516 -6.26 4.40 20.27
N ASP A 517 -7.02 3.85 21.21
CA ASP A 517 -7.69 4.63 22.25
C ASP A 517 -6.79 4.78 23.50
N PRO A 518 -6.35 6.00 23.86
CA PRO A 518 -5.52 6.25 25.05
C PRO A 518 -6.21 5.88 26.37
N TRP A 519 -7.55 5.87 26.42
CA TRP A 519 -8.31 5.63 27.65
C TRP A 519 -8.26 4.17 28.11
N VAL A 520 -8.07 3.24 27.17
CA VAL A 520 -8.05 1.81 27.45
C VAL A 520 -6.78 1.40 28.20
N ARG A 521 -5.73 2.23 28.19
CA ARG A 521 -4.42 1.94 28.84
C ARG A 521 -4.28 2.42 30.29
N GLN A 522 -5.34 2.96 30.90
CA GLN A 522 -5.34 3.45 32.28
C GLN A 522 -6.05 2.53 33.29
N ILE A 523 -6.52 1.36 32.84
CA ILE A 523 -7.07 0.29 33.70
C ILE A 523 -6.01 -0.80 33.83
#